data_AF-A0A3D1ZN91-F1
#
_entry.id   AF-A0A3D1ZN91-F1
#
_cell.length_a   1.000
_cell.length_b   1.000
_cell.length_c   1.000
_cell.angle_alpha   90.00
_cell.angle_beta   90.00
_cell.angle_gamma   90.00
#
_symmetry.space_group_name_H-M   'P 1'
#
loop_
_entity.id
_entity.type
_entity.pdbx_description
1 polymer ?
#
loop_
_entity_poly.entity_id
_entity_poly.type
_entity_poly.pdbx_seq_one_letter_code
_entity_poly.pdbx_strand_id
1 'polypeptide(L)'
;LSGRVANLVPVDEIKKVTDAVTSYTQTVGIYPESLKKQLRDQLPIYGAQRLTSLGYACNVTSASPQDAIEPVRRMCKWIFEEECDPDQVFPLWRS
;
A
#
# COMPACT_ATOMS: atom_id res chain seq x y z
N LEU A 1 2.99 0.43 23.14
CA LEU A 1 1.69 0.67 22.47
C LEU A 1 1.17 -0.65 21.93
N SER A 2 -0.09 -1.03 22.19
CA SER A 2 -0.69 -2.28 21.69
C SER A 2 -0.99 -2.30 20.16
N GLY A 3 -0.32 -1.45 19.36
CA GLY A 3 -0.55 -1.34 17.91
C GLY A 3 -1.89 -0.74 17.49
N ARG A 4 -2.66 -0.14 18.41
CA ARG A 4 -4.01 0.42 18.16
C ARG A 4 -4.03 1.95 18.13
N VAL A 5 -3.00 2.56 17.57
CA VAL A 5 -2.94 4.03 17.43
C VAL A 5 -2.83 4.35 15.95
N ALA A 6 -3.72 5.22 15.48
CA ALA A 6 -3.71 5.77 14.15
C ALA A 6 -3.52 7.28 14.24
N ASN A 7 -2.56 7.81 13.48
CA ASN A 7 -2.34 9.24 13.37
C ASN A 7 -3.10 9.75 12.15
N LEU A 8 -3.98 10.73 12.37
CA LEU A 8 -4.66 11.43 11.29
C LEU A 8 -3.92 12.72 11.03
N VAL A 9 -3.36 12.85 9.83
CA VAL A 9 -2.59 14.03 9.41
C VAL A 9 -3.30 14.68 8.24
N PRO A 10 -3.93 15.85 8.41
CA PRO A 10 -4.54 16.57 7.30
C PRO A 10 -3.45 17.14 6.37
N VAL A 11 -3.72 17.14 5.08
CA VAL A 11 -2.85 17.71 4.05
C VAL A 11 -3.67 18.55 3.09
N ASP A 12 -3.12 19.66 2.63
CA ASP A 12 -3.82 20.59 1.71
C ASP A 12 -3.92 20.04 0.29
N GLU A 13 -2.92 19.25 -0.11
CA GLU A 13 -2.80 18.68 -1.45
C GLU A 13 -2.30 17.25 -1.37
N ILE A 14 -2.82 16.39 -2.26
CA ILE A 14 -2.46 14.97 -2.24
C ILE A 14 -0.98 14.71 -2.46
N LYS A 15 -0.29 15.59 -3.19
CA LYS A 15 1.16 15.45 -3.42
C LYS A 15 1.96 15.45 -2.12
N LYS A 16 1.51 16.12 -1.06
CA LYS A 16 2.22 16.15 0.23
C LYS A 16 2.38 14.77 0.86
N VAL A 17 1.59 13.76 0.46
CA VAL A 17 1.75 12.40 0.98
C VAL A 17 3.11 11.80 0.60
N THR A 18 3.75 12.25 -0.49
CA THR A 18 5.07 11.76 -0.89
C THR A 18 6.14 12.11 0.14
N ASP A 19 5.97 13.19 0.91
CA ASP A 19 6.92 13.62 1.94
C ASP A 19 6.94 12.65 3.14
N ALA A 20 5.85 11.90 3.34
CA ALA A 20 5.72 10.90 4.38
C ALA A 20 6.08 9.47 3.92
N VAL A 21 6.19 9.24 2.62
CA VAL A 21 6.52 7.93 2.04
C VAL A 21 8.03 7.79 1.95
N THR A 22 8.54 6.68 2.46
CA THR A 22 9.98 6.39 2.46
C THR A 22 10.24 4.94 2.03
N SER A 23 11.50 4.55 1.90
CA SER A 23 11.90 3.16 1.63
C SER A 23 11.39 2.15 2.66
N TYR A 24 11.04 2.60 3.87
CA TYR A 24 10.45 1.80 4.93
C TYR A 24 8.92 1.65 4.82
N THR A 25 8.28 2.37 3.90
CA THR A 25 6.83 2.27 3.68
C THR A 25 6.49 1.00 2.89
N GLN A 26 6.07 -0.06 3.62
CA GLN A 26 5.76 -1.36 3.01
C GLN A 26 4.45 -1.34 2.23
N THR A 27 3.34 -0.94 2.86
CA THR A 27 1.99 -0.98 2.26
C THR A 27 1.30 0.36 2.39
N VAL A 28 0.68 0.82 1.31
CA VAL A 28 -0.13 2.04 1.25
C VAL A 28 -1.54 1.67 0.81
N GLY A 29 -2.51 1.87 1.69
CA GLY A 29 -3.93 1.77 1.36
C GLY A 29 -4.45 3.10 0.83
N ILE A 30 -5.08 3.10 -0.35
CA ILE A 30 -5.50 4.31 -1.04
C ILE A 30 -6.99 4.23 -1.36
N TYR A 31 -7.70 5.34 -1.22
CA TYR A 31 -9.07 5.54 -1.65
C TYR A 31 -9.24 6.99 -2.13
N PRO A 32 -10.03 7.27 -3.19
CA PRO A 32 -10.70 6.30 -4.06
C PRO A 32 -9.74 5.59 -5.05
N GLU A 33 -10.23 4.55 -5.75
CA GLU A 33 -9.44 3.80 -6.73
C GLU A 33 -8.91 4.67 -7.89
N SER A 34 -9.65 5.71 -8.26
CA SER A 34 -9.19 6.70 -9.24
C SER A 34 -7.93 7.43 -8.77
N LEU A 35 -7.79 7.66 -7.47
CA LEU A 35 -6.61 8.30 -6.88
C LEU A 35 -5.42 7.33 -6.86
N LYS A 36 -5.64 6.05 -6.54
CA LYS A 36 -4.59 5.03 -6.61
C LYS A 36 -3.96 4.99 -8.01
N LYS A 37 -4.80 5.02 -9.05
CA LYS A 37 -4.35 5.06 -10.46
C LYS A 37 -3.51 6.30 -10.79
N GLN A 38 -3.82 7.45 -10.19
CA GLN A 38 -3.02 8.67 -10.36
C GLN A 38 -1.65 8.60 -9.66
N LEU A 39 -1.60 7.90 -8.51
CA LEU A 39 -0.42 7.84 -7.65
C LEU A 39 0.49 6.64 -7.92
N ARG A 40 0.02 5.63 -8.66
CA ARG A 40 0.71 4.34 -8.86
C ARG A 40 2.12 4.47 -9.42
N ASP A 41 2.36 5.48 -10.26
CA ASP A 41 3.65 5.69 -10.90
C ASP A 41 4.58 6.58 -10.05
N GLN A 42 4.01 7.39 -9.15
CA GLN A 42 4.77 8.33 -8.31
C GLN A 42 5.23 7.70 -7.00
N LEU A 43 4.33 7.08 -6.24
CA LEU A 43 4.63 6.54 -4.90
C LEU A 43 5.79 5.53 -4.86
N PRO A 44 5.97 4.63 -5.85
CA PRO A 44 7.09 3.71 -5.87
C PRO A 44 8.47 4.38 -5.88
N ILE A 45 8.57 5.56 -6.53
CA ILE A 45 9.78 6.37 -6.62
C ILE A 45 10.20 6.86 -5.23
N TYR A 46 9.23 7.20 -4.38
CA TYR A 46 9.46 7.68 -3.01
C TYR A 46 9.72 6.57 -2.00
N GLY A 47 9.40 5.32 -2.34
CA GLY A 47 9.72 4.20 -1.46
C GLY A 47 8.65 3.14 -1.31
N ALA A 48 7.40 3.45 -1.64
CA ALA A 48 6.28 2.51 -1.51
C ALA A 48 6.56 1.19 -2.24
N GLN A 49 6.12 0.07 -1.65
CA GLN A 49 6.35 -1.28 -2.20
C GLN A 49 5.04 -1.94 -2.63
N ARG A 50 3.97 -1.77 -1.84
CA ARG A 50 2.63 -2.27 -2.13
C ARG A 50 1.59 -1.17 -2.08
N LEU A 51 0.78 -1.08 -3.14
CA LEU A 51 -0.38 -0.20 -3.24
C LEU A 51 -1.65 -1.06 -3.27
N THR A 52 -2.56 -0.82 -2.34
CA THR A 52 -3.79 -1.60 -2.19
C THR A 52 -4.99 -0.70 -1.92
N SER A 53 -6.19 -1.26 -1.95
CA SER A 53 -7.42 -0.53 -1.64
C SER A 53 -7.46 -0.23 -0.13
N LEU A 54 -7.90 0.96 0.27
CA LEU A 54 -7.95 1.33 1.70
C LEU A 54 -8.78 0.31 2.49
N GLY A 55 -8.23 -0.16 3.63
CA GLY A 55 -8.85 -1.20 4.47
C GLY A 55 -8.38 -2.63 4.19
N TYR A 56 -7.64 -2.86 3.09
CA TYR A 56 -7.12 -4.18 2.71
C TYR A 56 -5.62 -4.38 2.99
N ALA A 57 -4.98 -3.47 3.73
CA ALA A 57 -3.56 -3.57 4.06
C ALA A 57 -3.18 -4.92 4.71
N CYS A 58 -4.06 -5.45 5.57
CA CYS A 58 -3.85 -6.74 6.24
C CYS A 58 -4.42 -7.94 5.46
N ASN A 59 -5.05 -7.73 4.31
CA ASN A 59 -5.48 -8.82 3.44
C ASN A 59 -4.29 -9.20 2.55
N VAL A 60 -3.48 -10.14 3.01
CA VAL A 60 -2.19 -10.47 2.39
C VAL A 60 -2.36 -11.54 1.31
N THR A 61 -1.95 -11.22 0.08
CA THR A 61 -1.80 -12.20 -0.99
C THR A 61 -0.58 -13.07 -0.69
N SER A 62 -0.79 -14.37 -0.46
CA SER A 62 0.31 -15.31 -0.19
C SER A 62 1.31 -15.36 -1.35
N ALA A 63 2.61 -15.29 -1.03
CA ALA A 63 3.72 -15.41 -1.98
C ALA A 63 3.76 -14.32 -3.07
N SER A 64 3.33 -13.11 -2.73
CA SER A 64 3.45 -11.96 -3.62
C SER A 64 4.92 -11.60 -3.92
N PRO A 65 5.24 -10.92 -5.04
CA PRO A 65 6.62 -10.55 -5.38
C PRO A 65 7.33 -9.70 -4.31
N GLN A 66 6.59 -8.89 -3.56
CA GLN A 66 7.13 -8.15 -2.41
C GLN A 66 7.51 -9.05 -1.22
N ASP A 67 6.93 -10.26 -1.14
CA ASP A 67 7.15 -11.25 -0.09
C ASP A 67 8.11 -12.38 -0.52
N ALA A 68 8.45 -12.50 -1.81
CA ALA A 68 9.09 -13.69 -2.37
C ALA A 68 10.63 -13.59 -2.52
N ILE A 69 11.31 -14.31 -1.61
CA ILE A 69 12.64 -14.95 -1.67
C ILE A 69 13.89 -14.05 -1.78
N GLU A 70 14.80 -14.26 -0.84
CA GLU A 70 16.13 -13.62 -0.66
C GLU A 70 16.95 -13.35 -1.96
N PRO A 71 16.93 -14.24 -2.98
CA PRO A 71 17.59 -13.98 -4.25
C PRO A 71 16.83 -13.01 -5.16
N VAL A 72 15.50 -13.10 -5.22
CA VAL A 72 14.66 -12.34 -6.16
C VAL A 72 14.44 -10.90 -5.66
N ARG A 73 14.36 -10.69 -4.34
CA ARG A 73 14.35 -9.35 -3.74
C ARG A 73 15.59 -8.51 -4.05
N ARG A 74 16.72 -9.16 -4.38
CA ARG A 74 18.00 -8.48 -4.64
C ARG A 74 18.21 -8.06 -6.08
N MET A 75 17.42 -8.59 -7.03
CA MET A 75 17.62 -8.29 -8.45
C MET A 75 17.00 -6.95 -8.84
N CYS A 76 15.86 -6.59 -8.26
CA CYS A 76 15.19 -5.31 -8.51
C CYS A 76 14.21 -4.98 -7.37
N LYS A 77 13.73 -3.73 -7.37
CA LYS A 77 12.65 -3.31 -6.48
C LYS A 77 11.31 -3.71 -7.10
N TRP A 78 10.65 -4.69 -6.51
CA TRP A 78 9.31 -5.12 -6.93
C TRP A 78 8.26 -4.18 -6.35
N ILE A 79 7.36 -3.73 -7.21
CA ILE A 79 6.23 -2.88 -6.86
C ILE A 79 4.97 -3.67 -7.18
N PHE A 80 4.07 -3.75 -6.20
CA PHE A 80 2.83 -4.50 -6.34
C PHE A 80 1.64 -3.56 -6.18
N GLU A 81 0.72 -3.60 -7.15
CA GLU A 81 -0.54 -2.89 -7.12
C GLU A 81 -1.67 -3.91 -7.21
N GLU A 82 -2.68 -3.77 -6.35
CA GLU A 82 -3.90 -4.57 -6.40
C GLU A 82 -5.14 -3.71 -6.11
N GLU A 83 -6.28 -4.16 -6.61
CA GLU A 83 -7.60 -3.59 -6.36
C GLU A 83 -8.46 -4.65 -5.67
N CYS A 84 -9.17 -4.28 -4.61
CA CYS A 84 -9.95 -5.18 -3.77
C CYS A 84 -11.42 -4.79 -3.83
N ASP A 85 -12.18 -5.51 -4.66
CA ASP A 85 -13.63 -5.42 -4.69
C ASP A 85 -14.22 -6.06 -3.42
N PRO A 86 -14.98 -5.34 -2.56
CA PRO A 86 -15.60 -5.91 -1.37
C PRO A 86 -16.58 -7.06 -1.61
N ASP A 87 -17.08 -7.24 -2.84
CA ASP A 87 -17.95 -8.34 -3.21
C ASP A 87 -17.16 -9.60 -3.60
N GLN A 88 -15.86 -9.48 -3.91
CA GLN A 88 -14.98 -10.58 -4.30
C GLN A 88 -13.92 -10.90 -3.24
N VAL A 89 -13.48 -9.89 -2.50
CA VAL A 89 -12.40 -9.97 -1.51
C VAL A 89 -12.99 -9.68 -0.15
N PHE A 90 -12.96 -10.66 0.75
CA PHE A 90 -13.55 -10.52 2.08
C PHE A 90 -12.90 -9.36 2.87
N PRO A 91 -13.67 -8.36 3.30
CA PRO A 91 -13.13 -7.23 4.05
C PRO A 91 -12.97 -7.54 5.55
N LEU A 92 -11.80 -7.26 6.10
CA LEU A 92 -11.47 -7.57 7.50
C LEU A 92 -12.29 -6.80 8.54
N TRP A 93 -12.96 -5.70 8.17
CA TRP A 93 -13.84 -4.99 9.10
C TRP A 93 -15.24 -5.62 9.22
N ARG A 94 -15.55 -6.64 8.42
CA ARG A 94 -16.78 -7.44 8.53
C ARG A 94 -16.60 -8.75 9.32
N SER A 95 -15.38 -9.08 9.79
CA SER A 95 -15.10 -10.27 10.62
C SER A 95 -15.44 -10.07 12.09
#